data_AF-A0A1I4UP31-F1
#
_entry.id   AF-A0A1I4UP31-F1
#
_cell.length_a   1.000
_cell.length_b   1.000
_cell.length_c   1.000
_cell.angle_alpha   90.00
_cell.angle_beta   90.00
_cell.angle_gamma   90.00
#
_symmetry.space_group_name_H-M   'P 1'
#
loop_
_entity.id
_entity.type
_entity.pdbx_description
1 polymer ?
#
loop_
_entity_poly.entity_id
_entity_poly.type
_entity_poly.pdbx_seq_one_letter_code
_entity_poly.pdbx_strand_id
1 'polypeptide(L)' 'EQITKKGVQAVIPRKRNSLKGNADMDWGLYQYRHWVENAFARLKQYRAIATRYDKLKRNYESMVAIACGYLWLPM' A
#
# COMPACT_ATOMS: atom_id res chain seq x y z
N GLU A 1 -16.49 -8.58 -5.64
CA GLU A 1 -16.77 -9.48 -6.79
C GLU A 1 -16.25 -8.97 -8.14
N GLN A 2 -16.31 -7.66 -8.45
CA GLN A 2 -15.81 -7.16 -9.74
C GLN A 2 -14.29 -7.35 -9.95
N ILE A 3 -13.50 -7.41 -8.87
CA ILE A 3 -12.03 -7.47 -8.94
C ILE A 3 -11.55 -8.91 -9.14
N THR A 4 -12.23 -9.89 -8.52
CA THR A 4 -11.97 -11.33 -8.74
C THR A 4 -12.28 -11.74 -10.19
N LYS A 5 -13.29 -11.13 -10.82
CA LYS A 5 -13.58 -11.34 -12.26
C LYS A 5 -12.47 -10.81 -13.19
N LYS A 6 -11.58 -9.93 -12.70
CA LYS A 6 -10.41 -9.43 -13.46
C LYS A 6 -9.15 -10.29 -13.25
N GLY A 7 -9.27 -11.47 -12.64
CA GLY A 7 -8.14 -12.36 -12.36
C GLY A 7 -7.28 -11.94 -11.16
N VAL A 8 -7.73 -10.98 -10.36
CA VAL A 8 -7.00 -10.55 -9.16
C VAL A 8 -7.26 -11.51 -8.02
N GLN A 9 -6.18 -12.09 -7.49
CA GLN A 9 -6.22 -12.97 -6.33
C GLN A 9 -5.92 -12.18 -5.05
N ALA A 10 -6.77 -12.33 -4.03
CA ALA A 10 -6.53 -11.73 -2.72
C ALA A 10 -5.52 -12.58 -1.94
N VAL A 11 -4.32 -12.04 -1.71
CA VAL A 11 -3.28 -12.65 -0.89
C VAL A 11 -3.32 -12.03 0.51
N ILE A 12 -4.37 -12.34 1.26
CA ILE A 12 -4.59 -11.84 2.62
C ILE A 12 -4.86 -13.02 3.55
N PRO A 13 -4.02 -13.26 4.57
CA PRO A 13 -4.17 -14.40 5.46
C PRO A 13 -5.52 -14.33 6.17
N ARG A 14 -6.22 -15.46 6.17
CA ARG A 14 -7.44 -15.64 6.96
C ARG A 14 -7.07 -15.60 8.43
N LYS A 15 -8.04 -15.18 9.27
CA LYS A 15 -7.89 -15.20 10.72
C LYS A 15 -7.60 -16.62 11.22
N ARG A 16 -6.84 -16.74 12.30
CA ARG A 16 -6.44 -18.02 12.90
C ARG A 16 -7.62 -18.94 13.27
N ASN A 17 -8.79 -18.36 13.55
CA ASN A 17 -10.02 -19.10 13.87
C ASN A 17 -10.87 -19.47 12.64
N SER A 18 -10.37 -19.30 11.42
CA SER A 18 -11.10 -19.67 10.20
C SER A 18 -11.09 -21.18 10.01
N LEU A 19 -12.25 -21.74 9.66
CA LEU A 19 -12.42 -23.15 9.27
C LEU A 19 -11.59 -23.53 8.03
N LYS A 20 -11.33 -22.56 7.15
CA LYS A 20 -10.52 -22.73 5.95
C LYS A 20 -9.11 -22.19 6.23
N GLY A 21 -8.10 -23.04 6.09
CA GLY A 21 -6.70 -22.68 6.26
C GLY A 21 -6.16 -21.76 5.15
N ASN A 22 -4.89 -21.37 5.27
CA ASN A 22 -4.16 -20.53 4.31
C ASN A 22 -3.18 -21.34 3.44
N ALA A 23 -3.49 -22.61 3.16
CA ALA A 23 -2.62 -23.49 2.38
C ALA A 23 -2.53 -23.10 0.89
N ASP A 24 -3.55 -22.42 0.39
CA ASP A 24 -3.67 -21.86 -0.96
C ASP A 24 -2.96 -20.51 -1.14
N MET A 25 -2.24 -20.04 -0.11
CA MET A 25 -1.62 -18.73 -0.08
C MET A 25 -0.19 -18.73 -0.61
N ASP A 26 0.11 -17.79 -1.50
CA ASP A 26 1.48 -17.42 -1.83
C ASP A 26 2.07 -16.52 -0.72
N TRP A 27 2.82 -17.13 0.19
CA TRP A 27 3.50 -16.43 1.27
C TRP A 27 4.64 -15.52 0.78
N GLY A 28 5.25 -15.84 -0.36
CA GLY A 28 6.28 -14.98 -0.96
C GLY A 28 5.66 -13.68 -1.46
N LEU A 29 4.52 -13.77 -2.14
CA LEU A 29 3.78 -12.59 -2.57
C LEU A 29 3.24 -11.78 -1.37
N TYR A 30 2.77 -12.46 -0.32
CA TYR A 30 2.37 -11.79 0.93
C TYR A 30 3.53 -11.05 1.59
N GLN A 31 4.74 -11.61 1.55
CA GLN A 31 5.92 -10.98 2.12
C GLN A 31 6.19 -9.64 1.44
N TYR A 32 6.10 -9.52 0.11
CA TYR A 32 6.37 -8.25 -0.58
C TYR A 32 5.47 -7.07 -0.17
N ARG A 33 4.34 -7.34 0.50
CA ARG A 33 3.45 -6.30 1.05
C ARG A 33 4.18 -5.34 2.00
N HIS A 34 5.20 -5.80 2.72
CA HIS A 34 5.94 -4.96 3.66
C HIS A 34 6.64 -3.78 2.96
N TRP A 35 7.09 -3.93 1.71
CA TRP A 35 7.72 -2.84 0.95
C TRP A 35 6.72 -1.70 0.70
N VAL A 36 5.49 -2.06 0.35
CA VAL A 36 4.41 -1.10 0.12
C VAL A 36 4.04 -0.41 1.44
N GLU A 37 3.90 -1.17 2.52
CA GLU A 37 3.61 -0.60 3.86
C GLU A 37 4.72 0.34 4.34
N ASN A 38 5.99 -0.03 4.12
CA ASN A 38 7.15 0.79 4.47
C ASN A 38 7.17 2.10 3.66
N ALA A 39 6.84 2.04 2.36
CA ALA A 39 6.72 3.25 1.54
C ALA A 39 5.64 4.20 2.09
N PHE A 40 4.47 3.68 2.46
CA PHE A 40 3.42 4.49 3.08
C PHE A 40 3.81 5.02 4.48
N ALA A 41 4.54 4.24 5.27
CA ALA A 41 5.05 4.69 6.55
C ALA A 41 6.01 5.87 6.38
N ARG A 42 6.92 5.82 5.39
CA ARG A 42 7.81 6.94 5.04
C ARG A 42 7.05 8.15 4.52
N LEU A 43 6.05 7.95 3.66
CA LEU A 43 5.19 9.05 3.19
C LEU A 43 4.47 9.78 4.34
N LYS A 44 4.07 9.04 5.39
CA LYS A 44 3.43 9.62 6.58
C LYS A 44 4.38 10.39 7.49
N GLN A 45 5.71 10.28 7.32
CA GLN A 45 6.66 11.13 8.04
C GLN A 45 6.56 12.59 7.60
N TYR A 46 6.18 12.84 6.34
CA TYR A 46 5.90 14.18 5.84
C TYR A 46 4.56 14.67 6.39
N ARG A 47 4.61 15.51 7.43
CA ARG A 47 3.42 16.03 8.10
C ARG A 47 2.41 16.63 7.13
N ALA A 48 2.85 17.43 6.16
CA ALA A 48 1.99 18.04 5.15
C ALA A 48 1.15 17.02 4.35
N ILE A 49 1.73 15.86 4.04
CA ILE A 49 1.06 14.76 3.34
C ILE A 49 0.14 14.00 4.30
N ALA A 50 0.65 13.64 5.48
CA ALA A 50 -0.11 12.87 6.48
C ALA A 50 -1.40 13.58 6.91
N THR A 51 -1.35 14.90 7.11
CA THR A 51 -2.49 15.71 7.56
C THR A 51 -3.27 16.34 6.41
N ARG A 52 -2.87 16.11 5.15
CA ARG A 52 -3.46 16.72 3.94
C ARG A 52 -3.65 18.23 4.06
N TYR A 53 -2.55 18.98 4.23
CA TYR A 53 -2.63 20.44 4.35
C TYR A 53 -3.08 21.15 3.07
N ASP A 54 -2.86 20.54 1.91
CA ASP A 54 -3.31 21.09 0.64
C ASP A 54 -4.85 21.11 0.53
N LYS A 55 -5.42 22.30 0.35
CA LYS A 55 -6.87 22.49 0.15
C LYS A 55 -7.35 21.93 -1.19
N LEU A 56 -6.52 22.04 -2.23
CA LEU A 56 -6.87 21.60 -3.58
C LEU A 56 -6.33 20.20 -3.83
N LYS A 57 -7.20 19.32 -4.34
CA LYS A 57 -6.85 17.95 -4.73
C LYS A 57 -5.60 17.88 -5.62
N ARG A 58 -5.52 18.74 -6.64
CA ARG A 58 -4.39 18.79 -7.59
C ARG A 58 -3.05 19.07 -6.89
N ASN A 59 -3.05 19.92 -5.87
CA ASN A 59 -1.84 20.30 -5.15
C ASN A 59 -1.39 19.14 -4.25
N TYR A 60 -2.35 18.51 -3.56
CA TYR A 60 -2.08 17.32 -2.76
C TYR A 60 -1.51 16.17 -3.61
N GLU A 61 -2.10 15.92 -4.78
CA GLU A 61 -1.60 14.90 -5.71
C GLU A 61 -0.17 15.20 -6.18
N SER A 62 0.13 16.48 -6.46
CA SER A 62 1.47 16.92 -6.85
C SER A 62 2.48 16.71 -5.72
N MET A 63 2.13 17.06 -4.47
CA MET A 63 2.99 16.86 -3.30
C MET A 63 3.27 15.38 -3.02
N VAL A 64 2.26 14.52 -3.16
CA VAL A 64 2.44 13.06 -3.04
C VAL A 64 3.37 12.54 -4.14
N ALA A 65 3.20 12.99 -5.39
CA ALA A 65 4.07 12.59 -6.50
C ALA A 65 5.54 12.98 -6.26
N ILE A 66 5.80 14.20 -5.79
CA ILE A 66 7.15 14.66 -5.44
C ILE A 66 7.74 13.81 -4.32
N ALA A 67 6.99 13.54 -3.26
CA ALA A 67 7.48 12.72 -2.15
C ALA A 67 7.79 11.27 -2.57
N CYS A 68 6.98 10.68 -3.45
CA CYS A 68 7.28 9.38 -4.05
C CYS A 68 8.57 9.42 -4.88
N GLY A 69 8.77 10.48 -5.68
CA GLY A 69 10.00 10.69 -6.44
C GLY A 69 11.23 10.78 -5.54
N TYR A 70 11.14 11.52 -4.43
CA TYR A 70 12.20 11.65 -3.43
C TYR A 70 12.51 10.32 -2.73
N LEU A 71 11.49 9.51 -2.44
CA LEU A 71 11.69 8.18 -1.83
C LEU A 71 12.35 7.17 -2.78
N TRP A 72 12.16 7.34 -4.09
CA TRP A 72 12.67 6.45 -5.12
C TRP A 72 14.13 6.74 -5.50
N LEU A 73 14.53 8.01 -5.48
CA LEU A 73 15.89 8.40 -5.83
C LEU A 73 16.89 7.92 -4.76
N PRO A 74 17.95 7.16 -5.13
CA PRO A 74 19.07 6.92 -4.25
C PRO A 74 19.87 8.23 -4.18
N MET A 75 19.63 9.04 -3.16
CA MET A 75 20.57 10.11 -2.79
C MET A 75 21.76 9.53 -2.05
#